data_AF-A0A1E5QXR7-F1
#
_entry.id   AF-A0A1E5QXR7-F1
#
_cell.length_a   1.000
_cell.length_b   1.000
_cell.length_c   1.000
_cell.angle_alpha   90.00
_cell.angle_beta   90.00
_cell.angle_gamma   90.00
#
_symmetry.space_group_name_H-M   'P 1'
#
loop_
_entity.id
_entity.type
_entity.pdbx_description
1 polymer ?
#
loop_
_entity_poly.entity_id
_entity_poly.type
_entity_poly.pdbx_seq_one_letter_code
_entity_poly.pdbx_strand_id
1 'polypeptide(L)' 'MSEKREIDVLFTPTKPVPTPPDTLGLLGKLAQTTCLLKVYRNAVNADQIRDCIGKLITVIFR' A
#
# COMPACT_ATOMS: atom_id res chain seq x y z
N MET A 1 2.09 -11.72 25.65
CA MET A 1 1.71 -11.61 24.22
C MET A 1 1.39 -10.15 23.95
N SER A 2 2.04 -9.52 22.97
CA SER A 2 1.74 -8.14 22.60
C SER A 2 0.55 -8.15 21.64
N GLU A 3 -0.52 -7.43 21.98
CA GLU A 3 -1.70 -7.28 21.15
C GLU A 3 -1.31 -6.58 19.83
N LYS A 4 -1.68 -7.18 18.71
CA LYS A 4 -1.34 -6.65 17.39
C LYS A 4 -2.20 -5.42 17.12
N ARG A 5 -1.58 -4.23 17.17
CA ARG A 5 -2.27 -2.97 16.83
C ARG A 5 -2.21 -2.76 15.32
N GLU A 6 -3.26 -3.15 14.61
CA GLU A 6 -3.42 -2.79 13.20
C GLU A 6 -3.89 -1.33 13.12
N ILE A 7 -3.03 -0.46 12.62
CA ILE A 7 -3.37 0.94 12.36
C ILE A 7 -3.31 1.15 10.85
N ASP A 8 -4.45 1.58 10.29
CA ASP A 8 -4.57 2.01 8.91
C ASP A 8 -4.55 3.55 8.89
N VAL A 9 -3.69 4.12 8.06
CA VAL A 9 -3.53 5.58 7.90
C VAL A 9 -4.22 5.99 6.60
N LEU A 10 -5.29 6.77 6.69
CA LEU A 10 -5.89 7.41 5.53
C LEU A 10 -5.04 8.63 5.15
N PHE A 11 -4.43 8.58 3.98
CA PHE A 11 -3.66 9.68 3.43
C PHE A 11 -4.43 10.34 2.29
N THR A 12 -4.70 11.65 2.44
CA THR A 12 -5.36 12.47 1.41
C THR A 12 -4.46 13.68 1.12
N PRO A 13 -3.86 13.78 -0.08
CA PRO A 13 -2.99 14.90 -0.41
C PRO A 13 -3.81 16.20 -0.50
N THR A 14 -3.47 17.20 0.33
CA THR A 14 -4.21 18.48 0.37
C THR A 14 -3.63 19.54 -0.58
N LYS A 15 -2.37 19.39 -0.96
CA LYS A 15 -1.63 20.24 -1.90
C LYS A 15 -0.68 19.36 -2.73
N PRO A 16 -0.28 19.80 -3.94
CA PRO A 16 0.81 19.14 -4.65
C PRO A 16 2.02 19.03 -3.73
N VAL A 17 2.55 17.83 -3.58
CA VAL A 17 3.70 17.55 -2.70
C VAL A 17 4.87 18.40 -3.21
N PRO A 18 5.47 19.30 -2.38
CA PRO A 18 6.58 20.15 -2.83
C PRO A 18 7.84 19.34 -3.16
N THR A 19 7.94 18.14 -2.60
CA THR A 19 9.03 17.19 -2.80
C THR A 19 8.84 16.46 -4.13
N PRO A 20 9.88 16.40 -5.00
CA PRO A 20 9.83 15.61 -6.22
C PRO A 20 9.45 14.15 -5.87
N PRO A 21 8.44 13.55 -6.51
CA PRO A 21 7.97 12.20 -6.20
C PRO A 21 9.09 11.15 -6.19
N ASP A 22 10.13 11.39 -6.98
CA ASP A 22 11.29 10.51 -7.14
C ASP A 22 12.12 10.36 -5.86
N THR A 23 12.13 11.37 -4.99
CA THR A 23 12.87 11.34 -3.71
C THR A 23 12.32 10.30 -2.73
N LEU A 24 11.03 9.96 -2.85
CA LEU A 24 10.33 9.01 -1.97
C LEU A 24 10.06 7.67 -2.67
N GLY A 25 10.54 7.48 -3.90
CA GLY A 25 10.36 6.24 -4.67
C GLY A 25 8.90 5.78 -4.76
N LEU A 26 8.62 4.53 -4.41
CA LEU A 26 7.27 3.97 -4.45
C LEU A 26 6.28 4.71 -3.53
N LEU A 27 6.74 5.14 -2.36
CA LEU A 27 5.89 5.88 -1.42
C LEU A 27 5.47 7.24 -2.02
N GLY A 28 6.40 7.91 -2.69
CA GLY A 28 6.12 9.16 -3.41
C GLY A 28 5.10 8.98 -4.53
N LYS A 29 5.13 7.84 -5.22
CA LYS A 29 4.12 7.49 -6.25
C LYS A 29 2.74 7.21 -5.65
N LEU A 30 2.67 6.48 -4.53
CA LEU A 30 1.40 6.15 -3.86
C LEU A 30 0.74 7.39 -3.26
N ALA A 31 1.54 8.28 -2.67
CA ALA A 31 1.08 9.52 -2.04
C ALA A 31 0.58 10.59 -3.04
N GLN A 32 0.60 10.34 -4.35
CA GLN A 32 0.01 11.25 -5.33
C GLN A 32 -1.52 11.22 -5.34
N THR A 33 -2.11 10.17 -4.79
CA THR A 33 -3.56 9.97 -4.73
C THR A 33 -3.99 9.64 -3.31
N THR A 34 -5.28 9.82 -3.01
CA THR A 34 -5.84 9.36 -1.74
C THR A 34 -5.63 7.86 -1.60
N CYS A 35 -4.96 7.43 -0.53
CA CYS A 35 -4.64 6.02 -0.31
C CYS A 35 -4.74 5.64 1.18
N LEU A 36 -4.95 4.35 1.44
CA LEU A 36 -4.99 3.77 2.77
C LEU A 36 -3.71 2.98 3.02
N LEU A 37 -2.86 3.44 3.94
CA LEU A 37 -1.57 2.84 4.26
C LEU A 37 -1.68 1.95 5.50
N LYS A 38 -1.41 0.66 5.35
CA LYS A 38 -1.50 -0.33 6.44
C LYS A 38 -0.14 -0.57 7.09
N VAL A 39 0.34 0.41 7.84
CA VAL A 39 1.74 0.52 8.29
C VAL A 39 2.14 -0.58 9.29
N TYR A 40 1.22 -1.02 10.13
CA TYR A 40 1.50 -1.96 11.24
C TYR A 40 1.13 -3.42 10.93
N ARG A 41 1.05 -3.78 9.65
CA ARG A 41 0.91 -5.18 9.26
C ARG A 41 2.27 -5.86 9.19
N ASN A 42 2.26 -7.18 9.38
CA ASN A 42 3.42 -8.00 9.03
C ASN A 42 3.77 -7.75 7.57
N ALA A 43 5.07 -7.67 7.28
CA ALA A 43 5.54 -7.63 5.90
C ALA A 43 4.92 -8.79 5.12
N VAL A 44 4.38 -8.47 3.94
CA VAL A 44 3.85 -9.47 3.04
C VAL A 44 4.98 -10.36 2.57
N ASN A 45 4.76 -11.68 2.59
CA ASN A 45 5.72 -12.65 2.07
C ASN A 45 5.44 -12.95 0.58
N ALA A 46 6.42 -13.55 -0.10
CA ALA A 46 6.32 -13.82 -1.54
C ALA A 46 5.11 -14.70 -1.91
N ASP A 47 4.72 -15.65 -1.06
CA ASP A 47 3.58 -16.52 -1.33
C ASP A 47 2.25 -15.75 -1.28
N GLN A 48 2.10 -14.86 -0.29
CA GLN A 48 0.94 -13.98 -0.20
C GLN A 48 0.83 -13.03 -1.41
N ILE A 49 1.96 -12.58 -1.97
CA ILE A 49 1.97 -11.79 -3.22
C ILE A 49 1.42 -12.63 -4.37
N ARG A 50 1.94 -13.86 -4.55
CA ARG A 50 1.52 -14.77 -5.62
C ARG A 50 0.04 -15.11 -5.52
N ASP A 51 -0.46 -15.36 -4.31
CA ASP A 51 -1.89 -15.61 -4.06
C ASP A 51 -2.76 -14.43 -4.50
N CYS A 52 -2.33 -13.20 -4.21
CA CYS A 52 -3.06 -11.99 -4.58
C CYS A 52 -3.10 -11.82 -6.11
N ILE A 53 -1.98 -12.05 -6.79
CA ILE A 53 -1.89 -12.04 -8.26
C ILE A 53 -2.79 -13.13 -8.85
N GLY A 54 -2.76 -14.35 -8.32
CA GLY A 54 -3.60 -15.46 -8.77
C GLY A 54 -5.10 -15.16 -8.65
N LYS A 55 -5.52 -14.52 -7.56
CA LYS A 55 -6.91 -14.03 -7.39
C LYS A 55 -7.27 -12.97 -8.43
N LEU A 56 -6.38 -12.02 -8.69
CA LEU A 56 -6.61 -10.98 -9.69
C LEU A 56 -6.76 -11.58 -11.09
N ILE A 57 -5.86 -12.49 -11.49
CA ILE A 57 -5.94 -13.20 -12.78
C ILE A 57 -7.26 -13.98 -12.87
N THR A 58 -7.65 -14.67 -11.80
CA THR A 58 -8.92 -15.41 -11.76
C THR A 58 -10.14 -14.51 -11.99
N VAL A 59 -10.11 -13.27 -11.52
CA VAL A 59 -11.21 -12.29 -11.74
C VAL A 59 -11.16 -11.72 -13.15
N ILE A 60 -9.97 -11.43 -13.69
CA ILE A 60 -9.79 -10.82 -15.03
C ILE A 60 -10.10 -11.81 -16.16
N PHE A 61 -9.71 -13.07 -16.01
CA PHE A 61 -9.87 -14.11 -17.02
C PHE A 61 -11.10 -14.99 -16.78
N ARG A 62 -12.08 -14.47 -16.05
CA ARG A 62 -13.38 -15.11 -15.85
C ARG A 62 -14.41 -14.60 -16.85
#